data_AF-A0A353HXW2-F1
#
_entry.id   AF-A0A353HXW2-F1
#
_cell.length_a   1.000
_cell.length_b   1.000
_cell.length_c   1.000
_cell.angle_alpha   90.00
_cell.angle_beta   90.00
_cell.angle_gamma   90.00
#
_symmetry.space_group_name_H-M   'P 1'
#
loop_
_entity.id
_entity.type
_entity.pdbx_description
1 polymer ?
#
loop_
_entity_poly.entity_id
_entity_poly.type
_entity_poly.pdbx_seq_one_letter_code
_entity_poly.pdbx_strand_id
1 'polypeptide(L)'
;MIFSGKRELFMQRWNWVLSADSSGRWITTQGFAEVTQAGENLHMTLRFHGVDDDIYHWVDAILEADDDVEAIVRSPTPDVDQFRLGGRIFRGDMKDGVQPVMMLLTDGTTVLSLAYGPNSNQGNL
;
A
#
# COMPACT_ATOMS: atom_id res chain seq x y z
N MET A 1 -35.00 8.06 15.07
CA MET A 1 -33.89 7.14 15.36
C MET A 1 -32.72 7.60 14.49
N ILE A 2 -31.76 8.32 15.07
CA ILE A 2 -30.63 8.90 14.34
C ILE A 2 -29.50 7.88 14.40
N PHE A 3 -29.19 7.23 13.27
CA PHE A 3 -28.00 6.41 13.14
C PHE A 3 -26.79 7.33 13.01
N SER A 4 -26.16 7.65 14.14
CA SER A 4 -24.79 8.17 14.15
C SER A 4 -23.84 7.03 13.77
N GLY A 5 -23.74 6.73 12.47
CA GLY A 5 -22.79 5.77 11.93
C GLY A 5 -21.37 6.30 12.11
N LYS A 6 -20.71 5.93 13.21
CA LYS A 6 -19.25 5.96 13.27
C LYS A 6 -18.76 5.02 12.16
N ARG A 7 -18.20 5.57 11.08
CA ARG A 7 -17.44 4.77 10.11
C ARG A 7 -16.27 4.15 10.87
N GLU A 8 -16.35 2.86 11.14
CA GLU A 8 -15.23 2.12 11.72
C GLU A 8 -14.08 2.16 10.70
N LEU A 9 -12.94 2.72 11.10
CA LEU A 9 -11.71 2.64 10.33
C LEU A 9 -11.21 1.20 10.44
N PHE A 10 -11.32 0.44 9.36
CA PHE A 10 -10.78 -0.91 9.30
C PHE A 10 -9.31 -0.84 8.89
N MET A 11 -8.42 -1.41 9.70
CA MET A 11 -7.00 -1.53 9.41
C MET A 11 -6.71 -2.93 8.88
N GLN A 12 -6.00 -3.01 7.75
CA GLN A 12 -5.57 -4.24 7.12
C GLN A 12 -4.06 -4.33 7.02
N ARG A 13 -3.51 -5.53 7.17
CA ARG A 13 -2.11 -5.80 6.87
C ARG A 13 -1.98 -6.28 5.43
N TRP A 14 -1.13 -5.60 4.66
CA TRP A 14 -0.80 -5.94 3.27
C TRP A 14 0.71 -6.22 3.19
N ASN A 15 1.15 -6.98 2.19
CA ASN A 15 2.58 -7.13 1.89
C ASN A 15 2.96 -6.12 0.82
N TRP A 16 4.15 -5.53 0.89
CA TRP A 16 4.62 -4.60 -0.14
C TRP A 16 5.99 -5.01 -0.68
N VAL A 17 6.22 -4.66 -1.94
CA VAL A 17 7.51 -4.70 -2.61
C VAL A 17 7.71 -3.36 -3.30
N LEU A 18 8.84 -2.71 -3.03
CA LEU A 18 9.26 -1.51 -3.74
C LEU A 18 10.51 -1.84 -4.54
N SER A 19 10.48 -1.50 -5.81
CA SER A 19 11.66 -1.51 -6.66
C SER A 19 11.85 -0.17 -7.32
N ALA A 20 13.09 0.30 -7.34
CA ALA A 20 13.47 1.53 -7.99
C ALA A 20 14.72 1.28 -8.83
N ASP A 21 14.74 1.91 -10.00
CA ASP A 21 15.89 1.88 -10.87
C ASP A 21 16.15 3.24 -11.53
N SER A 22 17.16 3.95 -11.03
CA SER A 22 17.68 5.16 -11.68
C SER A 22 18.84 4.89 -12.65
N SER A 23 19.25 3.62 -12.86
CA SER A 23 20.52 3.27 -13.57
C SER A 23 20.59 1.92 -14.31
N GLY A 24 19.51 1.16 -14.46
CA GLY A 24 19.48 -0.22 -14.96
C GLY A 24 19.58 -1.34 -13.90
N ARG A 25 19.56 -1.05 -12.58
CA ARG A 25 19.69 -2.02 -11.48
C ARG A 25 18.46 -2.01 -10.58
N TRP A 26 17.76 -3.14 -10.54
CA TRP A 26 16.62 -3.38 -9.65
C TRP A 26 17.12 -3.53 -8.21
N ILE A 27 16.90 -2.49 -7.39
CA ILE A 27 16.95 -2.65 -5.93
C ILE A 27 15.56 -3.07 -5.52
N THR A 28 15.41 -4.28 -5.01
CA THR A 28 14.13 -4.78 -4.49
C THR A 28 14.17 -4.75 -2.97
N THR A 29 13.18 -4.11 -2.37
CA THR A 29 12.96 -4.11 -0.92
C THR A 29 11.52 -4.46 -0.62
N GLN A 30 11.27 -5.12 0.51
CA GLN A 30 9.96 -5.70 0.82
C GLN A 30 9.64 -5.64 2.30
N GLY A 31 8.35 -5.71 2.61
CA GLY A 31 7.87 -5.69 3.98
C GLY A 31 6.34 -5.76 4.07
N PHE A 32 5.77 -5.27 5.16
CA PHE A 32 4.32 -5.19 5.32
C PHE A 32 3.86 -3.73 5.46
N ALA A 33 2.61 -3.49 5.09
CA ALA A 33 1.96 -2.20 5.15
C ALA A 33 0.72 -2.30 6.03
N GLU A 34 0.57 -1.34 6.94
CA GLU A 34 -0.67 -1.10 7.67
C GLU A 34 -1.55 -0.17 6.81
N VAL A 35 -2.63 -0.70 6.24
CA VAL A 35 -3.51 -0.01 5.31
C VAL A 35 -4.81 0.36 6.02
N THR A 36 -5.12 1.65 6.07
CA THR A 36 -6.37 2.18 6.60
C THR A 36 -7.15 2.88 5.49
N GLN A 37 -8.45 2.58 5.38
CA GLN A 37 -9.32 3.18 4.36
C GLN A 37 -10.38 4.10 4.98
N ALA A 38 -10.54 5.30 4.41
CA ALA A 38 -11.56 6.28 4.76
C ALA A 38 -12.25 6.83 3.50
N GLY A 39 -13.32 6.17 3.07
CA GLY A 39 -13.95 6.47 1.78
C GLY A 39 -13.03 6.08 0.62
N GLU A 40 -12.70 7.04 -0.23
CA GLU A 40 -11.77 6.89 -1.36
C GLU A 40 -10.30 7.07 -0.95
N ASN A 41 -10.03 7.53 0.27
CA ASN A 41 -8.67 7.74 0.74
C ASN A 41 -8.11 6.47 1.38
N LEU A 42 -6.88 6.15 1.02
CA LEU A 42 -6.07 5.10 1.64
C LEU A 42 -4.85 5.74 2.29
N HIS A 43 -4.57 5.34 3.53
CA HIS A 43 -3.32 5.65 4.21
C HIS A 43 -2.59 4.35 4.50
N MET A 44 -1.32 4.28 4.08
CA MET A 44 -0.50 3.08 4.21
C MET A 44 0.81 3.44 4.92
N THR A 45 1.16 2.69 5.95
CA THR A 45 2.46 2.80 6.63
C THR A 45 3.29 1.56 6.33
N LEU A 46 4.37 1.72 5.58
CA LEU A 46 5.25 0.62 5.15
C LEU A 46 6.33 0.38 6.22
N ARG A 47 6.55 -0.88 6.58
CA ARG A 47 7.58 -1.35 7.53
C ARG A 47 8.21 -2.64 7.02
N PHE A 48 9.40 -2.99 7.51
CA PHE A 48 10.11 -4.19 7.05
C PHE A 48 9.56 -5.48 7.67
N HIS A 49 9.60 -5.63 9.00
CA HIS A 49 9.34 -6.91 9.67
C HIS A 49 8.21 -6.84 10.71
N GLY A 50 8.26 -5.85 11.62
CA GLY A 50 7.36 -5.72 12.76
C GLY A 50 6.65 -4.37 12.88
N VAL A 51 5.60 -4.32 13.72
CA VAL A 51 4.89 -3.06 14.05
C VAL A 51 5.75 -2.10 14.88
N ASP A 52 6.75 -2.64 15.57
CA ASP A 52 7.71 -1.88 16.37
C ASP A 52 8.92 -1.39 15.55
N ASP A 53 9.06 -1.82 14.29
CA ASP A 53 10.13 -1.36 13.41
C ASP A 53 9.91 0.11 13.04
N ASP A 54 10.97 0.83 12.76
CA ASP A 54 10.87 2.17 12.19
C ASP A 54 10.04 2.16 10.90
N ILE A 55 9.30 3.24 10.70
CA ILE A 55 8.54 3.44 9.47
C ILE A 55 9.53 3.52 8.32
N TYR A 56 9.28 2.78 7.26
CA TYR A 56 10.06 2.89 6.03
C TYR A 56 9.57 4.09 5.21
N HIS A 57 8.28 4.09 4.85
CA HIS A 57 7.62 5.16 4.10
C HIS A 57 6.13 5.23 4.47
N TRP A 58 5.53 6.40 4.27
CA TRP A 58 4.07 6.54 4.20
C TRP A 58 3.62 6.65 2.75
N VAL A 59 2.44 6.10 2.47
CA VAL A 59 1.76 6.27 1.18
C VAL A 59 0.34 6.73 1.43
N ASP A 60 0.02 7.92 0.96
CA ASP A 60 -1.34 8.44 0.92
C ASP A 60 -1.85 8.28 -0.51
N ALA A 61 -2.96 7.58 -0.69
CA ALA A 61 -3.52 7.31 -2.01
C ALA A 61 -5.00 7.66 -2.08
N ILE A 62 -5.45 8.01 -3.29
CA ILE A 62 -6.84 8.29 -3.64
C ILE A 62 -7.27 7.24 -4.66
N LEU A 63 -8.39 6.58 -4.37
CA LEU A 63 -9.06 5.66 -5.28
C LEU A 63 -9.97 6.46 -6.21
N GLU A 64 -9.71 6.34 -7.51
CA GLU A 64 -10.52 6.95 -8.55
C GLU A 64 -11.51 5.94 -9.15
N ALA A 65 -12.27 6.39 -10.15
CA ALA A 65 -13.12 5.49 -10.93
C ALA A 65 -12.27 4.42 -11.65
N ASP A 66 -12.91 3.31 -12.04
CA ASP A 66 -12.28 2.24 -12.81
C ASP A 66 -11.01 1.61 -12.19
N ASP A 67 -10.94 1.65 -10.85
CA ASP A 67 -9.84 1.10 -10.04
C ASP A 67 -8.49 1.78 -10.22
N ASP A 68 -8.47 2.99 -10.77
CA ASP A 68 -7.27 3.79 -10.86
C ASP A 68 -6.88 4.39 -9.50
N VAL A 69 -5.58 4.59 -9.30
CA VAL A 69 -5.02 5.05 -8.02
C VAL A 69 -3.94 6.09 -8.27
N GLU A 70 -4.05 7.23 -7.60
CA GLU A 70 -2.95 8.18 -7.44
C GLU A 70 -2.42 8.12 -6.00
N ALA A 71 -1.10 8.14 -5.85
CA ALA A 71 -0.45 8.03 -4.56
C ALA A 71 0.70 9.02 -4.39
N ILE A 72 0.86 9.54 -3.17
CA ILE A 72 2.02 10.32 -2.72
C ILE A 72 2.80 9.47 -1.73
N VAL A 73 4.08 9.21 -2.04
CA VAL A 73 5.00 8.49 -1.17
C VAL A 73 5.87 9.48 -0.42
N ARG A 74 5.96 9.34 0.91
CA ARG A 74 6.69 10.23 1.81
C ARG A 74 7.67 9.44 2.67
N SER A 75 8.89 9.94 2.79
CA SER A 75 9.91 9.36 3.67
C SER A 75 9.80 9.94 5.09
N PRO A 76 10.12 9.16 6.15
CA PRO A 76 10.38 9.69 7.49
C PRO A 76 11.65 10.52 7.57
N THR A 77 12.54 10.43 6.58
CA THR A 77 13.76 11.24 6.52
C THR A 77 13.42 12.62 5.95
N PRO A 78 13.67 13.72 6.70
CA PRO A 78 13.23 15.07 6.32
C PRO A 78 13.79 15.58 4.98
N ASP A 79 14.95 15.09 4.57
CA ASP A 79 15.68 15.57 3.39
C ASP A 79 15.38 14.75 2.11
N VAL A 80 14.43 13.81 2.18
CA VAL A 80 14.00 13.02 1.03
C VAL A 80 12.69 13.59 0.49
N ASP A 81 12.73 14.14 -0.72
CA ASP A 81 11.55 14.67 -1.38
C ASP A 81 10.47 13.59 -1.55
N GLN A 82 9.22 13.99 -1.32
CA GLN A 82 8.08 13.16 -1.65
C GLN A 82 7.92 13.02 -3.17
N PHE A 83 7.42 11.88 -3.62
CA PHE A 83 7.18 11.62 -5.04
C PHE A 83 5.79 11.02 -5.26
N ARG A 84 5.34 11.06 -6.52
CA ARG A 84 4.01 10.60 -6.91
C ARG A 84 4.12 9.31 -7.70
N LEU A 85 3.20 8.38 -7.47
CA LEU A 85 3.02 7.18 -8.27
C LEU A 85 1.56 7.12 -8.75
N GLY A 86 1.35 6.61 -9.96
CA GLY A 86 0.03 6.32 -10.50
C GLY A 86 -0.11 4.82 -10.79
N GLY A 87 -1.32 4.28 -10.73
CA GLY A 87 -1.49 2.85 -10.91
C GLY A 87 -2.92 2.37 -10.85
N ARG A 88 -3.08 1.07 -10.60
CA ARG A 88 -4.40 0.40 -10.61
C ARG A 88 -4.53 -0.67 -9.54
N ILE A 89 -5.76 -0.95 -9.15
CA ILE A 89 -6.14 -2.09 -8.33
C ILE A 89 -6.58 -3.26 -9.21
N PHE A 90 -6.04 -4.44 -8.90
CA PHE A 90 -6.42 -5.72 -9.47
C PHE A 90 -7.05 -6.56 -8.37
N ARG A 91 -8.25 -7.07 -8.60
CA ARG A 91 -8.93 -7.98 -7.67
C ARG A 91 -8.95 -9.38 -8.27
N GLY A 92 -8.50 -10.35 -7.48
CA GLY A 92 -8.57 -11.76 -7.83
C GLY A 92 -9.96 -12.35 -7.58
N ASP A 93 -10.10 -13.62 -7.92
CA ASP A 93 -11.27 -14.40 -7.58
C ASP A 93 -11.34 -14.65 -6.06
N MET A 94 -12.57 -14.75 -5.55
CA MET A 94 -12.81 -15.13 -4.16
C MET A 94 -12.26 -16.53 -3.87
N LYS A 95 -11.39 -16.64 -2.86
CA LYS A 95 -10.85 -17.91 -2.39
C LYS A 95 -10.91 -17.96 -0.87
N ASP A 96 -11.53 -19.01 -0.32
CA ASP A 96 -11.65 -19.24 1.12
C ASP A 96 -12.27 -18.03 1.88
N GLY A 97 -13.21 -17.33 1.23
CA GLY A 97 -13.89 -16.15 1.80
C GLY A 97 -13.09 -14.85 1.75
N VAL A 98 -11.90 -14.86 1.15
CA VAL A 98 -11.05 -13.67 0.97
C VAL A 98 -10.93 -13.35 -0.52
N GLN A 99 -11.12 -12.09 -0.90
CA GLN A 99 -10.77 -11.61 -2.24
C GLN A 99 -9.33 -11.10 -2.21
N PRO A 100 -8.38 -11.72 -2.94
CA PRO A 100 -7.06 -11.15 -3.08
C PRO A 100 -7.14 -9.81 -3.80
N VAL A 101 -6.39 -8.82 -3.32
CA VAL A 101 -6.30 -7.49 -3.92
C VAL A 101 -4.83 -7.17 -4.12
N MET A 102 -4.48 -6.66 -5.30
CA MET A 102 -3.16 -6.13 -5.60
C MET A 102 -3.32 -4.69 -6.05
N MET A 103 -2.47 -3.81 -5.56
CA MET A 103 -2.31 -2.45 -6.04
C MET A 103 -0.91 -2.33 -6.64
N LEU A 104 -0.83 -1.93 -7.90
CA LEU A 104 0.44 -1.71 -8.59
C LEU A 104 0.55 -0.24 -8.96
N LEU A 105 1.54 0.45 -8.39
CA LEU A 105 1.81 1.87 -8.54
C LEU A 105 3.17 2.08 -9.20
N THR A 106 3.27 3.01 -10.14
CA THR A 106 4.53 3.32 -10.82
C THR A 106 4.56 4.74 -11.39
N ASP A 107 5.77 5.28 -11.58
CA ASP A 107 6.04 6.48 -12.38
C ASP A 107 6.89 6.18 -13.63
N GLY A 108 7.10 4.89 -13.93
CA GLY A 108 7.99 4.39 -14.99
C GLY A 108 9.43 4.11 -14.55
N THR A 109 9.85 4.59 -13.37
CA THR A 109 11.20 4.35 -12.80
C THR A 109 11.16 3.62 -11.46
N THR A 110 10.08 3.82 -10.72
CA THR A 110 9.79 3.18 -9.44
C THR A 110 8.52 2.35 -9.58
N VAL A 111 8.51 1.17 -9.00
CA VAL A 111 7.36 0.28 -8.90
C VAL A 111 7.11 -0.03 -7.44
N LEU A 112 5.93 0.28 -6.95
CA LEU A 112 5.44 -0.14 -5.64
C LEU A 112 4.24 -1.08 -5.85
N SER A 113 4.39 -2.31 -5.39
CA SER A 113 3.29 -3.28 -5.36
C SER A 113 2.86 -3.51 -3.92
N LEU A 114 1.55 -3.46 -3.67
CA LEU A 114 0.94 -3.85 -2.40
C LEU A 114 -0.06 -4.96 -2.64
N ALA A 115 -0.02 -6.01 -1.82
CA ALA A 115 -0.88 -7.18 -1.96
C ALA A 115 -1.57 -7.57 -0.65
N TYR A 116 -2.88 -7.74 -0.72
CA TYR A 116 -3.72 -8.34 0.30
C TYR A 116 -4.24 -9.70 -0.16
N GLY A 117 -4.28 -10.66 0.77
CA GLY A 117 -4.82 -11.98 0.55
C GLY A 117 -4.71 -12.87 1.78
N PRO A 118 -4.95 -14.18 1.62
CA PRO A 118 -5.02 -15.14 2.75
C PRO A 118 -3.76 -15.18 3.63
N ASN A 119 -2.59 -14.83 3.07
CA ASN A 119 -1.31 -14.89 3.77
C ASN A 119 -0.80 -13.50 4.24
N SER A 120 -1.55 -12.42 4.08
CA SER A 120 -1.05 -11.07 4.41
C SER A 120 -0.84 -10.84 5.91
N ASN A 121 -1.41 -11.69 6.76
CA ASN A 121 -1.17 -11.67 8.21
C ASN A 121 0.04 -12.50 8.65
N GLN A 122 0.75 -13.13 7.72
CA GLN A 122 1.95 -13.91 8.02
C GLN A 122 3.20 -13.01 7.96
N GLY A 123 4.29 -13.46 8.57
CA GLY A 123 5.58 -12.79 8.44
C GLY A 123 6.05 -12.84 6.98
N ASN A 124 6.64 -11.75 6.50
CA ASN A 124 7.30 -11.78 5.20
C ASN A 124 8.57 -12.64 5.32
N LEU A 125 8.74 -13.57 4.37
CA LEU A 125 9.91 -14.44 4.27
C LEU A 125 11.18 -13.63 3.96
#